data_AF-X1BGW6-F1
#
_entry.id   AF-X1BGW6-F1
#
_cell.length_a   1.000
_cell.length_b   1.000
_cell.length_c   1.000
_cell.angle_alpha   90.00
_cell.angle_beta   90.00
_cell.angle_gamma   90.00
#
_symmetry.space_group_name_H-M   'P 1'
#
loop_
_entity.id
_entity.type
_entity.pdbx_description
1 polymer ?
#
loop_
_entity_poly.entity_id
_entity_poly.type
_entity_poly.pdbx_seq_one_letter_code
_entity_poly.pdbx_strand_id
1 'polypeptide(L)'
;MEKKTQRRATQKIKFFLNETSVDIKKIDEFNKLIDNYPQSKLIVGARYEIAICLFETAAQRDYKQTDINKAIREFQDFLIDYPEDKLTAEAVKKLSELKQKKAEGIFSIAQFYEKQGDLDSALIYYKEIRDSLGGTSWVIKAVERILVIDKGRENANDS
;
A
#
# COMPACT_ATOMS: atom_id res chain seq x y z
N MET A 1 38.13 -15.11 -2.10
CA MET A 1 37.05 -15.86 -1.43
C MET A 1 35.67 -15.25 -1.67
N GLU A 2 35.56 -13.93 -1.76
CA GLU A 2 34.35 -13.14 -2.04
C GLU A 2 33.45 -13.63 -3.20
N LYS A 3 34.02 -13.92 -4.38
CA LYS A 3 33.25 -14.38 -5.57
C LYS A 3 32.50 -15.70 -5.36
N LYS A 4 32.99 -16.59 -4.48
CA LYS A 4 32.36 -17.90 -4.20
C LYS A 4 31.17 -17.75 -3.24
N THR A 5 31.30 -16.86 -2.26
CA THR A 5 30.24 -16.47 -1.32
C THR A 5 29.10 -15.74 -2.06
N GLN A 6 29.44 -14.81 -2.95
CA GLN A 6 28.47 -14.07 -3.74
C GLN A 6 27.71 -14.95 -4.74
N ARG A 7 28.35 -15.98 -5.32
CA ARG A 7 27.68 -16.99 -6.16
C ARG A 7 26.69 -17.86 -5.36
N ARG A 8 27.08 -18.33 -4.17
CA ARG A 8 26.18 -19.09 -3.28
C ARG A 8 24.99 -18.25 -2.82
N ALA A 9 25.22 -16.99 -2.48
CA ALA A 9 24.16 -16.04 -2.17
C ALA A 9 23.23 -15.88 -3.37
N THR A 10 23.76 -15.57 -4.57
CA THR A 10 22.98 -15.46 -5.82
C THR A 10 22.11 -16.70 -6.09
N GLN A 11 22.61 -17.91 -5.82
CA GLN A 11 21.83 -19.15 -5.95
C GLN A 11 20.72 -19.27 -4.90
N LYS A 12 21.01 -18.93 -3.64
CA LYS A 12 20.00 -18.91 -2.56
C LYS A 12 18.89 -17.90 -2.87
N ILE A 13 19.26 -16.74 -3.41
CA ILE A 13 18.31 -15.69 -3.82
C ILE A 13 17.43 -16.18 -4.95
N LYS A 14 18.01 -16.74 -6.02
CA LYS A 14 17.23 -17.34 -7.12
C LYS A 14 16.31 -18.46 -6.64
N PHE A 15 16.72 -19.22 -5.63
CA PHE A 15 15.87 -20.26 -5.04
C PHE A 15 14.65 -19.65 -4.35
N PHE A 16 14.83 -18.63 -3.50
CA PHE A 16 13.72 -17.95 -2.82
C PHE A 16 12.79 -17.21 -3.78
N LEU A 17 13.33 -16.56 -4.82
CA LEU A 17 12.54 -15.91 -5.87
C LEU A 17 11.69 -16.89 -6.70
N ASN A 18 12.11 -18.16 -6.79
CA ASN A 18 11.41 -19.19 -7.55
C ASN A 18 10.39 -19.98 -6.71
N GLU A 19 10.35 -19.78 -5.39
CA GLU A 19 9.47 -20.49 -4.49
C GLU A 19 8.14 -19.72 -4.36
N THR A 20 7.03 -20.30 -4.82
CA THR A 20 5.75 -19.63 -5.07
C THR A 20 4.83 -19.46 -3.86
N SER A 21 5.28 -19.78 -2.64
CA SER A 21 4.46 -19.64 -1.43
C SER A 21 4.54 -18.24 -0.83
N VAL A 22 3.38 -17.64 -0.56
CA VAL A 22 3.23 -16.40 0.22
C VAL A 22 3.63 -16.70 1.68
N ASP A 23 4.82 -16.26 2.10
CA ASP A 23 5.28 -16.48 3.48
C ASP A 23 5.95 -15.22 4.02
N ILE A 24 5.36 -14.63 5.05
CA ILE A 24 5.90 -13.46 5.76
C ILE A 24 7.33 -13.76 6.27
N LYS A 25 7.67 -15.04 6.51
CA LYS A 25 9.04 -15.47 6.85
C LYS A 25 10.07 -15.18 5.76
N LYS A 26 9.64 -14.98 4.50
CA LYS A 26 10.53 -14.57 3.40
C LYS A 26 10.99 -13.12 3.54
N ILE A 27 10.22 -12.26 4.20
CA ILE A 27 10.59 -10.85 4.42
C ILE A 27 11.90 -10.78 5.21
N ASP A 28 12.01 -11.54 6.30
CA ASP A 28 13.24 -11.57 7.12
C ASP A 28 14.44 -12.07 6.33
N GLU A 29 14.25 -13.04 5.44
CA GLU A 29 15.33 -13.58 4.61
C GLU A 29 15.76 -12.59 3.51
N PHE A 30 14.81 -11.88 2.88
CA PHE A 30 15.11 -10.80 1.94
C PHE A 30 15.76 -9.60 2.64
N ASN A 31 15.36 -9.25 3.87
CA ASN A 31 16.03 -8.23 4.66
C ASN A 31 17.47 -8.61 4.96
N LYS A 32 17.71 -9.84 5.44
CA LYS A 32 19.08 -10.36 5.63
C LYS A 32 19.89 -10.34 4.34
N LEU A 33 19.28 -10.60 3.19
CA LEU A 33 19.96 -10.53 1.89
C LEU A 33 20.39 -9.10 1.60
N ILE A 34 19.50 -8.12 1.78
CA ILE A 34 19.77 -6.70 1.55
C ILE A 34 20.91 -6.24 2.47
N ASP A 35 20.86 -6.60 3.75
CA ASP A 35 21.86 -6.23 4.76
C ASP A 35 23.23 -6.85 4.47
N ASN A 36 23.26 -8.14 4.13
CA ASN A 36 24.53 -8.86 3.93
C ASN A 36 25.15 -8.61 2.54
N TYR A 37 24.36 -8.17 1.55
CA TYR A 37 24.82 -8.02 0.17
C TYR A 37 24.31 -6.73 -0.50
N PRO A 38 24.60 -5.54 0.05
CA PRO A 38 24.05 -4.25 -0.39
C PRO A 38 24.52 -3.77 -1.78
N GLN A 39 25.47 -4.47 -2.42
CA GLN A 39 25.92 -4.20 -3.79
C GLN A 39 25.41 -5.24 -4.81
N SER A 40 24.51 -6.13 -4.39
CA SER A 40 23.96 -7.17 -5.25
C SER A 40 22.95 -6.59 -6.24
N LYS A 41 23.04 -7.02 -7.50
CA LYS A 41 22.02 -6.71 -8.54
C LYS A 41 20.63 -7.26 -8.22
N LEU A 42 20.50 -8.06 -7.16
CA LEU A 42 19.26 -8.71 -6.75
C LEU A 42 18.49 -7.93 -5.69
N ILE A 43 19.05 -6.82 -5.17
CA ILE A 43 18.40 -6.01 -4.14
C ILE A 43 17.07 -5.45 -4.62
N VAL A 44 17.02 -4.96 -5.87
CA VAL A 44 15.80 -4.40 -6.45
C VAL A 44 14.70 -5.46 -6.45
N GLY A 45 15.01 -6.66 -6.95
CA GLY A 45 14.08 -7.80 -6.90
C GLY A 45 13.67 -8.15 -5.47
N ALA A 46 14.62 -8.26 -4.54
CA ALA A 46 14.33 -8.58 -3.14
C ALA A 46 13.41 -7.56 -2.46
N ARG A 47 13.61 -6.26 -2.69
CA ARG A 47 12.73 -5.20 -2.18
C ARG A 47 11.34 -5.27 -2.78
N TYR A 48 11.24 -5.56 -4.08
CA TYR A 48 9.96 -5.77 -4.73
C TYR A 48 9.21 -6.97 -4.15
N GLU A 49 9.89 -8.10 -3.92
CA GLU A 49 9.27 -9.29 -3.32
C GLU A 49 8.78 -9.06 -1.88
N ILE A 50 9.50 -8.24 -1.09
CA ILE A 50 9.01 -7.84 0.24
C ILE A 50 7.67 -7.11 0.11
N ALA A 51 7.58 -6.13 -0.81
CA ALA A 51 6.35 -5.39 -1.05
C ALA A 51 5.21 -6.32 -1.55
N ILE A 52 5.52 -7.34 -2.37
CA ILE A 52 4.56 -8.34 -2.83
C ILE A 52 4.07 -9.24 -1.70
N CYS A 53 4.95 -9.75 -0.83
CA CYS A 53 4.53 -10.56 0.32
C CYS A 53 3.54 -9.79 1.21
N LEU A 54 3.77 -8.50 1.40
CA LEU A 54 2.88 -7.62 2.16
C LEU A 54 1.60 -7.32 1.40
N PHE A 55 1.67 -7.12 0.08
CA PHE A 55 0.50 -6.96 -0.78
C PHE A 55 -0.45 -8.14 -0.66
N GLU A 56 0.07 -9.37 -0.79
CA GLU A 56 -0.75 -10.58 -0.76
C GLU A 56 -1.42 -10.78 0.60
N THR A 57 -0.70 -10.47 1.68
CA THR A 57 -1.24 -10.45 3.03
C THR A 57 -2.37 -9.41 3.15
N ALA A 58 -2.14 -8.20 2.65
CA ALA A 58 -3.09 -7.10 2.66
C ALA A 58 -4.29 -7.30 1.70
N ALA A 59 -4.15 -8.16 0.69
CA ALA A 59 -5.18 -8.43 -0.31
C ALA A 59 -6.27 -9.39 0.21
N GLN A 60 -6.01 -10.14 1.28
CA GLN A 60 -6.99 -11.05 1.91
C GLN A 60 -8.22 -10.30 2.44
N ARG A 61 -9.35 -10.98 2.68
CA ARG A 61 -10.60 -10.33 3.11
C ARG A 61 -10.54 -9.74 4.53
N ASP A 62 -9.87 -10.43 5.46
CA ASP A 62 -9.87 -10.10 6.90
C ASP A 62 -8.61 -9.35 7.37
N TYR A 63 -7.88 -8.73 6.44
CA TYR A 63 -6.66 -7.98 6.74
C TYR A 63 -6.98 -6.68 7.52
N LYS A 64 -6.01 -6.17 8.27
CA LYS A 64 -6.14 -4.91 9.03
C LYS A 64 -5.66 -3.73 8.19
N GLN A 65 -6.21 -2.55 8.41
CA GLN A 65 -5.75 -1.30 7.77
C GLN A 65 -4.24 -1.07 7.97
N THR A 66 -3.68 -1.53 9.10
CA THR A 66 -2.24 -1.52 9.37
C THR A 66 -1.42 -2.30 8.34
N ASP A 67 -1.94 -3.42 7.83
CA ASP A 67 -1.23 -4.27 6.89
C ASP A 67 -1.25 -3.66 5.47
N ILE A 68 -2.38 -3.07 5.06
CA ILE A 68 -2.41 -2.25 3.84
C ILE A 68 -1.44 -1.07 3.93
N ASN A 69 -1.41 -0.36 5.07
CA ASN A 69 -0.54 0.80 5.22
C ASN A 69 0.94 0.41 5.08
N LYS A 70 1.33 -0.76 5.62
CA LYS A 70 2.68 -1.31 5.43
C LYS A 70 2.97 -1.61 3.97
N ALA A 71 2.07 -2.34 3.28
CA ALA A 71 2.26 -2.67 1.87
C ALA A 71 2.33 -1.41 0.98
N ILE A 72 1.48 -0.42 1.22
CA ILE A 72 1.51 0.88 0.54
C ILE A 72 2.87 1.55 0.70
N ARG A 73 3.39 1.59 1.94
CA ARG A 73 4.67 2.20 2.25
C ARG A 73 5.81 1.52 1.50
N GLU A 74 5.88 0.18 1.53
CA GLU A 74 6.95 -0.56 0.83
C GLU A 74 6.94 -0.31 -0.68
N PHE A 75 5.77 -0.24 -1.32
CA PHE A 75 5.72 0.14 -2.73
C PHE A 75 6.10 1.59 -2.97
N GLN A 76 5.72 2.53 -2.09
CA GLN A 76 6.14 3.92 -2.23
C GLN A 76 7.66 4.06 -2.11
N ASP A 77 8.26 3.41 -1.11
CA ASP A 77 9.71 3.40 -0.90
C ASP A 77 10.40 2.73 -2.11
N PHE A 78 9.88 1.61 -2.63
CA PHE A 78 10.39 0.99 -3.86
C PHE A 78 10.36 1.93 -5.07
N LEU A 79 9.27 2.67 -5.28
CA LEU A 79 9.14 3.61 -6.40
C LEU A 79 10.04 4.84 -6.27
N ILE A 80 10.35 5.26 -5.04
CA ILE A 80 11.32 6.33 -4.76
C ILE A 80 12.74 5.84 -5.03
N ASP A 81 13.07 4.64 -4.55
CA ASP A 81 14.43 4.08 -4.64
C ASP A 81 14.77 3.60 -6.06
N TYR A 82 13.79 3.10 -6.82
CA TYR A 82 13.99 2.45 -8.12
C TYR A 82 13.03 2.95 -9.22
N PRO A 83 12.97 4.26 -9.52
CA PRO A 83 11.96 4.83 -10.43
C PRO A 83 12.08 4.38 -11.90
N GLU A 84 13.25 3.88 -12.32
CA GLU A 84 13.51 3.44 -13.70
C GLU A 84 13.62 1.91 -13.84
N ASP A 85 13.41 1.16 -12.76
CA ASP A 85 13.48 -0.31 -12.85
C ASP A 85 12.28 -0.86 -13.64
N LYS A 86 12.49 -1.98 -14.33
CA LYS A 86 11.43 -2.68 -15.08
C LYS A 86 10.23 -3.07 -14.22
N LEU A 87 10.40 -3.23 -12.90
CA LEU A 87 9.34 -3.58 -11.95
C LEU A 87 8.49 -2.37 -11.53
N THR A 88 8.93 -1.14 -11.82
CA THR A 88 8.24 0.11 -11.45
C THR A 88 6.79 0.14 -11.93
N ALA A 89 6.55 -0.24 -13.19
CA ALA A 89 5.21 -0.22 -13.76
C ALA A 89 4.25 -1.16 -13.02
N GLU A 90 4.74 -2.32 -12.59
CA GLU A 90 3.96 -3.28 -11.81
C GLU A 90 3.74 -2.78 -10.37
N ALA A 91 4.78 -2.24 -9.74
CA ALA A 91 4.70 -1.61 -8.41
C ALA A 91 3.66 -0.48 -8.36
N VAL A 92 3.60 0.39 -9.38
CA VAL A 92 2.57 1.44 -9.50
C VAL A 92 1.17 0.83 -9.54
N LYS A 93 0.98 -0.24 -10.31
CA LYS A 93 -0.31 -0.94 -10.41
C LYS A 93 -0.73 -1.52 -9.06
N LYS A 94 0.18 -2.24 -8.38
CA LYS A 94 -0.08 -2.84 -7.06
C LYS A 94 -0.36 -1.79 -5.98
N LEU A 95 0.38 -0.68 -5.99
CA LEU A 95 0.14 0.45 -5.11
C LEU A 95 -1.26 1.05 -5.35
N SER A 96 -1.67 1.21 -6.61
CA SER A 96 -3.01 1.69 -6.95
C SER A 96 -4.09 0.74 -6.42
N GLU A 97 -3.94 -0.57 -6.60
CA GLU A 97 -4.87 -1.58 -6.07
C GLU A 97 -5.04 -1.47 -4.54
N LEU A 98 -3.93 -1.33 -3.80
CA LEU A 98 -3.97 -1.14 -2.34
C LEU A 98 -4.66 0.17 -1.94
N LYS A 99 -4.37 1.27 -2.64
CA LYS A 99 -5.00 2.57 -2.37
C LYS A 99 -6.51 2.53 -2.63
N GLN A 100 -6.95 1.86 -3.69
CA GLN A 100 -8.38 1.67 -3.99
C GLN A 100 -9.07 0.90 -2.87
N LYS A 101 -8.47 -0.21 -2.42
CA LYS A 101 -9.00 -1.03 -1.33
C LYS A 101 -9.06 -0.26 0.00
N LYS A 102 -8.02 0.53 0.30
CA LYS A 102 -8.00 1.42 1.48
C LYS A 102 -9.13 2.44 1.42
N ALA A 103 -9.29 3.09 0.27
CA ALA A 103 -10.28 4.14 0.09
C ALA A 103 -11.71 3.62 0.20
N GLU A 104 -11.99 2.44 -0.36
CA GLU A 104 -13.28 1.75 -0.21
C GLU A 104 -13.63 1.49 1.26
N GLY A 105 -12.66 0.99 2.05
CA GLY A 105 -12.85 0.74 3.47
C GLY A 105 -13.15 2.02 4.25
N ILE A 106 -12.35 3.08 4.05
CA ILE A 106 -12.55 4.37 4.71
C ILE A 106 -13.89 5.00 4.29
N PHE A 107 -14.26 4.88 3.02
CA PHE A 107 -15.53 5.42 2.52
C PHE A 107 -16.72 4.73 3.17
N SER A 108 -16.62 3.41 3.39
CA SER A 108 -17.64 2.64 4.09
C SER A 108 -17.80 3.08 5.55
N ILE A 109 -16.69 3.41 6.23
CA ILE A 109 -16.71 3.97 7.58
C ILE A 109 -17.36 5.36 7.59
N ALA A 110 -16.99 6.23 6.64
CA ALA A 110 -17.59 7.55 6.49
C ALA A 110 -19.11 7.47 6.31
N GLN A 111 -19.58 6.57 5.43
CA GLN A 111 -21.02 6.35 5.22
C GLN A 111 -21.73 5.81 6.46
N PHE A 112 -21.06 5.01 7.28
CA PHE A 112 -21.63 4.50 8.52
C PHE A 112 -21.90 5.64 9.52
N TYR A 113 -20.95 6.55 9.71
CA TYR A 113 -21.13 7.73 10.57
C TYR A 113 -22.17 8.71 10.00
N GLU A 114 -22.13 8.94 8.68
CA GLU A 114 -23.10 9.80 8.01
C GLU A 114 -24.54 9.31 8.22
N LYS A 115 -24.78 7.99 8.08
CA LYS A 115 -26.10 7.38 8.34
C LYS A 115 -26.58 7.51 9.78
N GLN A 116 -25.66 7.64 10.74
CA GLN A 116 -25.99 7.87 12.14
C GLN A 116 -26.21 9.36 12.46
N GLY A 117 -26.04 10.26 11.48
CA GLY A 117 -26.11 11.69 11.68
C GLY A 117 -24.85 12.31 12.28
N ASP A 118 -23.80 11.51 12.53
CA ASP A 118 -22.50 12.03 12.97
C ASP A 118 -21.70 12.53 11.76
N LEU A 119 -22.05 13.73 11.33
CA LEU A 119 -21.47 14.38 10.16
C LEU A 119 -20.01 14.80 10.39
N ASP A 120 -19.62 15.10 11.63
CA ASP A 120 -18.23 15.47 11.94
C ASP A 120 -17.29 14.29 11.74
N SER A 121 -17.65 13.12 12.29
CA SER A 121 -16.89 11.89 12.07
C SER A 121 -16.87 11.49 10.59
N ALA A 122 -18.01 11.58 9.90
CA ALA A 122 -18.08 11.28 8.46
C ALA A 122 -17.12 12.17 7.64
N LEU A 123 -17.08 13.48 7.93
CA LEU A 123 -16.20 14.43 7.26
C LEU A 123 -14.71 14.11 7.49
N ILE A 124 -14.32 13.63 8.68
CA ILE A 124 -12.94 13.22 8.94
C ILE A 124 -12.51 12.13 7.96
N TYR A 125 -13.32 11.09 7.80
CA TYR A 125 -13.01 9.97 6.90
C TYR A 125 -13.06 10.36 5.42
N TYR A 126 -14.05 11.18 5.00
CA TYR A 126 -14.06 11.67 3.61
C TYR A 126 -12.84 12.54 3.29
N LYS A 127 -12.40 13.38 4.23
CA LYS A 127 -11.20 14.22 4.08
C LYS A 127 -9.94 13.35 4.01
N GLU A 128 -9.85 12.27 4.79
CA GLU A 128 -8.72 11.32 4.69
C GLU A 128 -8.59 10.75 3.26
N ILE A 129 -9.70 10.36 2.62
CA ILE A 129 -9.68 9.86 1.23
C ILE A 129 -9.17 10.95 0.28
N ARG A 130 -9.71 12.17 0.40
CA ARG A 130 -9.32 13.31 -0.44
C ARG A 130 -7.82 13.64 -0.30
N ASP A 131 -7.32 13.65 0.92
CA ASP A 131 -5.98 14.19 1.23
C ASP A 131 -4.88 13.13 1.05
N SER A 132 -5.19 11.84 1.28
CA SER A 132 -4.18 10.77 1.33
C SER A 132 -4.28 9.72 0.22
N LEU A 133 -5.40 9.66 -0.51
CA LEU A 133 -5.69 8.60 -1.49
C LEU A 133 -5.91 9.14 -2.91
N GLY A 134 -5.13 10.17 -3.25
CA GLY A 134 -5.05 10.72 -4.60
C GLY A 134 -4.83 9.65 -5.68
N GLY A 135 -5.49 9.83 -6.82
CA GLY A 135 -5.46 8.88 -7.94
C GLY A 135 -6.45 7.72 -7.82
N THR A 136 -7.15 7.57 -6.69
CA THR A 136 -8.26 6.60 -6.58
C THR A 136 -9.56 7.18 -7.13
N SER A 137 -10.47 6.30 -7.56
CA SER A 137 -11.81 6.71 -8.03
C SER A 137 -12.73 7.15 -6.88
N TRP A 138 -12.32 6.89 -5.64
CA TRP A 138 -13.04 7.26 -4.41
C TRP A 138 -12.86 8.72 -4.01
N VAL A 139 -11.81 9.40 -4.48
CA VAL A 139 -11.56 10.82 -4.18
C VAL A 139 -12.74 11.68 -4.60
N ILE A 140 -13.22 11.49 -5.83
CA ILE A 140 -14.35 12.27 -6.37
C ILE A 140 -15.60 12.05 -5.52
N LYS A 141 -15.92 10.78 -5.22
CA LYS A 141 -17.07 10.43 -4.37
C LYS A 141 -16.98 11.06 -2.97
N ALA A 142 -15.79 11.05 -2.37
CA ALA A 142 -15.57 11.63 -1.04
C ALA A 142 -15.73 13.15 -1.06
N VAL A 143 -15.17 13.82 -2.08
CA VAL A 143 -15.32 15.28 -2.27
C VAL A 143 -16.78 15.67 -2.47
N GLU A 144 -17.54 14.92 -3.28
CA GLU A 144 -18.97 15.15 -3.46
C GLU A 144 -19.73 15.08 -2.13
N ARG A 145 -19.46 14.07 -1.29
CA ARG A 145 -20.09 13.98 0.03
C ARG A 145 -19.72 15.15 0.94
N ILE A 146 -18.44 15.55 0.98
CA ILE A 146 -18.00 16.72 1.76
C ILE A 146 -18.81 17.96 1.36
N LEU A 147 -18.93 18.25 0.06
CA LEU A 147 -19.67 19.41 -0.43
C LEU A 147 -21.16 19.36 -0.07
N VAL A 148 -21.78 18.18 -0.11
CA VAL A 148 -23.19 18.01 0.29
C VAL A 148 -23.38 18.29 1.78
N ILE A 149 -22.49 17.75 2.63
CA ILE A 149 -22.56 17.95 4.08
C ILE A 149 -22.35 19.42 4.45
N ASP A 150 -21.32 20.05 3.88
CA ASP A 150 -20.98 21.44 4.20
C ASP A 150 -22.12 22.40 3.82
N LYS A 151 -22.71 22.24 2.62
CA LYS A 151 -23.89 23.01 2.19
C LYS A 151 -25.11 22.78 3.09
N GLY A 152 -25.32 21.54 3.55
CA GLY A 152 -26.40 21.23 4.47
C GLY A 152 -26.27 21.97 5.81
N ARG A 153 -25.04 22.15 6.28
CA ARG A 153 -24.74 22.90 7.52
C ARG A 153 -24.94 24.41 7.37
N GLU A 154 -24.52 24.97 6.24
CA GLU A 154 -24.74 26.40 5.93
C GLU A 154 -26.23 26.74 5.98
N ASN A 155 -27.06 25.98 5.27
CA ASN A 155 -28.51 26.19 5.24
C ASN A 155 -29.18 26.05 6.62
N ALA A 156 -28.65 25.17 7.49
CA ALA A 156 -29.18 24.97 8.83
C ALA A 156 -28.82 26.10 9.81
N ASN A 157 -27.72 26.83 9.55
CA ASN A 157 -27.31 27.97 10.37
C ASN A 157 -28.01 29.28 9.97
N ASP A 158 -28.51 29.35 8.73
CA ASP A 158 -29.24 30.51 8.19
C ASP A 158 -30.77 30.45 8.44
N SER A 159 -31.25 29.38 9.08
CA SER A 159 -32.68 29.11 9.39
C SER A 159 -33.02 29.37 10.86
#